data_AF-A0A7X1HZF6-F1
#
_entry.id   AF-A0A7X1HZF6-F1
#
_cell.length_a   1.000
_cell.length_b   1.000
_cell.length_c   1.000
_cell.angle_alpha   90.00
_cell.angle_beta   90.00
_cell.angle_gamma   90.00
#
_symmetry.space_group_name_H-M   'P 1'
#
loop_
_entity.id
_entity.type
_entity.pdbx_description
1 polymer ?
#
loop_
_entity_poly.entity_id
_entity_poly.type
_entity_poly.pdbx_seq_one_letter_code
_entity_poly.pdbx_strand_id
1 'polypeptide(L)' 'MKSLTASAHLEPDSTSRVSVFDATGDDEPFVTLRIGGKLVDVALIAQPGTADALRALARAAEEAASALDQITDTTTDGDA' A
#
# COMPACT_ATOMS: atom_id res chain seq x y z
N MET A 1 15.10 17.92 -8.94
CA MET A 1 14.43 17.00 -8.00
C MET A 1 13.59 16.04 -8.83
N LYS A 2 13.79 14.72 -8.72
CA LYS A 2 13.01 13.73 -9.49
C LYS A 2 11.85 13.28 -8.61
N SER A 3 10.67 13.84 -8.83
CA SER A 3 9.44 13.40 -8.15
C SER A 3 8.99 12.07 -8.74
N LEU A 4 8.80 11.07 -7.90
CA LEU A 4 8.12 9.83 -8.26
C LEU A 4 6.62 10.05 -8.00
N THR A 5 5.84 10.18 -9.07
CA THR A 5 4.38 10.20 -8.97
C THR A 5 3.89 8.81 -9.35
N ALA A 6 3.29 8.10 -8.40
CA ALA A 6 2.65 6.81 -8.63
C ALA A 6 1.14 6.98 -8.42
N SER A 7 0.36 6.79 -9.48
CA SER A 7 -1.09 6.68 -9.42
C SER A 7 -1.48 5.26 -9.81
N ALA A 8 -2.15 4.55 -8.93
CA ALA A 8 -2.72 3.23 -9.17
C ALA A 8 -4.24 3.31 -9.01
N HIS A 9 -4.98 2.65 -9.89
CA HIS A 9 -6.41 2.42 -9.71
C HIS A 9 -6.56 0.98 -9.22
N LEU A 10 -7.01 0.83 -7.98
CA LEU A 10 -7.31 -0.47 -7.38
C LEU A 10 -8.81 -0.70 -7.51
N GLU A 11 -9.19 -1.81 -8.12
CA GLU A 11 -10.60 -2.21 -8.16
C GLU A 11 -11.04 -2.63 -6.74
N PRO A 12 -12.33 -2.46 -6.36
CA PRO A 12 -12.82 -2.81 -5.01
C PRO A 12 -12.61 -4.28 -4.63
N ASP A 13 -12.45 -5.18 -5.60
CA ASP A 13 -12.18 -6.61 -5.45
C ASP A 13 -10.68 -6.96 -5.52
N SER A 14 -9.80 -5.95 -5.41
CA SER A 14 -8.35 -6.15 -5.39
C SER A 14 -7.92 -7.05 -4.22
N THR A 15 -7.00 -7.97 -4.49
CA THR A 15 -6.42 -8.85 -3.47
C THR A 15 -5.05 -8.33 -3.03
N SER A 16 -4.80 -8.40 -1.72
CA SER A 16 -3.50 -8.14 -1.13
C SER A 16 -2.82 -9.46 -0.76
N ARG A 17 -1.58 -9.67 -1.22
CA ARG A 17 -0.80 -10.88 -0.90
C ARG A 17 0.59 -10.50 -0.39
N VAL A 18 0.93 -11.01 0.80
CA VAL A 18 2.28 -10.98 1.35
C VAL A 18 2.99 -12.29 1.03
N SER A 19 4.22 -12.21 0.54
CA SER A 19 5.08 -13.39 0.33
C SER A 19 6.44 -13.14 0.97
N VAL A 20 6.92 -14.11 1.75
CA VAL A 20 8.23 -14.10 2.41
C VAL A 20 9.17 -14.99 1.62
N PHE A 21 10.36 -14.49 1.34
CA PHE A 21 11.40 -15.21 0.62
C PHE A 21 12.62 -15.34 1.53
N ASP A 22 12.96 -16.59 1.85
CA ASP A 22 14.16 -16.90 2.62
C ASP A 22 15.42 -16.63 1.78
N ALA A 23 16.55 -16.44 2.47
CA ALA A 23 17.84 -16.28 1.81
C ALA A 23 18.21 -17.58 1.07
N THR A 24 18.60 -17.47 -0.21
CA THR A 24 19.09 -18.60 -1.00
C THR A 24 20.44 -18.25 -1.63
N GLY A 25 21.50 -18.94 -1.22
CA GLY A 25 22.85 -18.68 -1.74
C GLY A 25 23.37 -17.30 -1.30
N ASP A 26 23.70 -16.45 -2.27
CA ASP A 26 24.23 -15.09 -2.05
C ASP A 26 23.13 -14.01 -1.95
N ASP A 27 21.86 -14.37 -2.12
CA ASP A 27 20.75 -13.41 -2.08
C ASP A 27 20.25 -13.15 -0.64
N GLU A 28 20.05 -11.88 -0.31
CA GLU A 28 19.45 -11.47 0.97
C GLU A 28 17.95 -11.80 1.03
N PRO A 29 17.41 -12.18 2.20
CA PRO A 29 15.99 -12.49 2.35
C PRO A 29 15.15 -11.23 2.14
N PHE A 30 13.92 -11.36 1.66
CA PHE A 30 13.04 -10.21 1.46
C PHE A 30 11.56 -10.57 1.57
N VAL A 31 10.73 -9.55 1.76
CA VAL A 31 9.27 -9.65 1.75
C VAL A 31 8.73 -8.86 0.57
N THR A 32 7.68 -9.40 -0.06
CA THR A 32 6.89 -8.64 -1.04
C THR A 32 5.46 -8.47 -0.57
N LEU A 33 4.90 -7.28 -0.72
CA LEU A 33 3.46 -7.03 -0.66
C LEU A 33 2.98 -6.69 -2.07
N ARG A 34 2.07 -7.50 -2.61
CA ARG A 34 1.39 -7.24 -3.89
C ARG A 34 -0.05 -6.83 -3.61
N ILE A 35 -0.46 -5.70 -4.18
CA ILE A 35 -1.82 -5.19 -4.11
C ILE A 35 -2.30 -4.98 -5.54
N GLY A 36 -3.32 -5.74 -5.96
CA GLY A 36 -3.83 -5.66 -7.32
C GLY A 36 -4.39 -6.95 -7.90
N GLY A 37 -4.84 -6.84 -9.16
CA GLY A 37 -5.35 -7.92 -9.99
C GLY A 37 -5.47 -7.48 -11.47
N LYS A 38 -5.15 -8.39 -12.40
CA LYS A 38 -5.21 -8.32 -13.89
C LYS A 38 -4.55 -7.12 -14.61
N LEU A 39 -4.72 -5.86 -14.17
CA LEU A 39 -4.34 -4.65 -14.91
C LEU A 39 -3.42 -3.68 -14.14
N VAL A 40 -3.47 -3.63 -12.80
CA VAL A 40 -2.59 -2.79 -11.97
C VAL A 40 -2.07 -3.60 -10.80
N ASP A 41 -0.74 -3.68 -10.65
CA ASP A 41 -0.06 -4.33 -9.54
C ASP A 41 0.86 -3.32 -8.85
N VAL A 42 0.61 -3.04 -7.57
CA VAL A 42 1.58 -2.37 -6.69
C VAL A 42 2.38 -3.45 -5.98
N ALA A 43 3.69 -3.47 -6.20
CA ALA A 43 4.62 -4.38 -5.52
C ALA A 43 5.58 -3.58 -4.63
N LEU A 44 5.52 -3.82 -3.32
CA LEU A 44 6.52 -3.33 -2.36
C LEU A 44 7.49 -4.46 -2.06
N ILE A 45 8.79 -4.20 -2.17
CA ILE A 45 9.87 -5.15 -1.85
C ILE A 45 10.63 -4.59 -0.64
N ALA A 46 10.77 -5.37 0.42
CA ALA A 46 11.42 -4.96 1.65
C ALA A 46 12.47 -5.98 2.10
N GLN A 47 13.69 -5.51 2.30
CA GLN A 47 14.81 -6.27 2.85
C GLN A 47 14.82 -6.23 4.39
N PRO A 48 15.62 -7.06 5.07
CA PRO A 48 15.72 -7.05 6.52
C PRO A 48 16.19 -5.68 7.01
N GLY A 49 15.66 -5.22 8.14
CA GLY A 49 15.96 -3.89 8.68
C GLY A 49 15.14 -2.73 8.09
N THR A 50 14.28 -2.97 7.10
CA THR A 50 13.45 -1.91 6.48
C THR A 50 11.99 -1.88 6.94
N ALA A 51 11.64 -2.67 7.96
CA ALA A 51 10.26 -2.84 8.44
C ALA A 51 9.57 -1.51 8.84
N ASP A 52 10.32 -0.54 9.37
CA ASP A 52 9.77 0.75 9.77
C ASP A 52 9.24 1.58 8.59
N ALA A 53 9.83 1.43 7.40
CA ALA A 53 9.32 2.08 6.19
C ALA A 53 7.94 1.54 5.80
N LEU A 54 7.73 0.22 5.90
CA LEU A 54 6.42 -0.40 5.66
C LEU A 54 5.38 0.03 6.70
N ARG A 55 5.78 0.14 7.99
CA ARG A 55 4.89 0.64 9.05
C ARG A 55 4.49 2.09 8.82
N ALA A 56 5.43 2.94 8.42
CA ALA A 56 5.15 4.33 8.10
C ALA A 56 4.16 4.46 6.94
N LEU A 57 4.32 3.64 5.88
CA LEU A 57 3.38 3.61 4.76
C LEU A 57 1.98 3.15 5.19
N ALA A 58 1.89 2.09 6.00
CA ALA A 58 0.61 1.59 6.52
C ALA A 58 -0.13 2.67 7.32
N ARG A 59 0.60 3.38 8.20
CA ARG A 59 0.03 4.48 8.99
C ARG A 59 -0.46 5.63 8.10
N ALA A 60 0.31 6.02 7.10
CA ALA A 60 -0.10 7.07 6.16
C ALA A 60 -1.36 6.67 5.37
N ALA A 61 -1.48 5.40 4.99
CA ALA A 61 -2.68 4.88 4.32
C ALA A 61 -3.91 4.92 5.25
N GLU A 62 -3.75 4.56 6.53
CA GLU A 62 -4.82 4.63 7.54
C GLU A 62 -5.26 6.07 7.82
N GLU A 63 -4.32 7.00 7.95
CA GLU A 63 -4.60 8.43 8.11
C GLU A 63 -5.39 8.99 6.90
N ALA A 64 -5.01 8.59 5.68
CA ALA A 64 -5.73 8.98 4.47
C ALA A 64 -7.16 8.40 4.42
N ALA A 65 -7.35 7.14 4.80
CA ALA A 65 -8.67 6.51 4.86
C ALA A 65 -9.60 7.23 5.84
N SER A 66 -9.10 7.53 7.06
CA SER A 66 -9.88 8.28 8.04
C SER A 66 -10.26 9.69 7.56
N ALA A 67 -9.37 10.37 6.83
CA ALA A 67 -9.70 11.66 6.23
C ALA A 67 -10.80 11.54 5.16
N LEU A 68 -10.82 10.46 4.38
CA LEU A 68 -11.88 10.22 3.40
C LEU A 68 -13.24 9.96 4.08
N ASP A 69 -13.27 9.15 5.14
CA ASP A 69 -14.50 8.89 5.90
C ASP A 69 -15.12 10.20 6.41
N GLN A 70 -14.31 11.10 6.96
CA GLN A 70 -14.76 12.41 7.44
C GLN A 70 -15.34 13.30 6.32
N ILE A 71 -14.75 13.26 5.12
CA ILE A 71 -15.25 14.02 3.96
C ILE A 71 -16.61 13.47 3.52
N THR A 72 -16.76 12.14 3.49
CA THR A 72 -18.02 11.48 3.12
C THR A 72 -19.14 11.78 4.12
N ASP A 73 -18.85 11.76 5.42
CA ASP A 73 -19.82 12.10 6.47
C ASP A 73 -20.27 13.56 6.37
N THR A 74 -19.33 14.49 6.15
CA THR A 74 -19.64 15.94 6.01
C THR A 74 -20.51 16.24 4.77
N THR A 75 -20.37 15.44 3.72
CA THR A 75 -21.17 15.60 2.49
C THR A 75 -22.63 15.17 2.70
N THR A 76 -22.88 14.22 3.60
CA THR A 76 -24.22 13.67 3.85
C THR A 76 -25.10 14.64 4.67
N ASP A 77 -24.50 15.45 5.54
CA ASP A 77 -25.22 16.44 6.37
C ASP A 77 -25.61 17.72 5.61
N GLY A 78 -25.19 17.89 4.34
CA GLY A 78 -25.44 19.10 3.53
C GLY A 78 -26.66 19.06 2.60
N ASP A 79 -27.34 17.92 2.49
CA ASP A 79 -28.43 17.67 1.52
C ASP A 79 -29.85 17.59 2.18
N ALA A 80 -30.01 18.10 3.41
CA ALA A 80 -31.28 18.12 4.16
C ALA A 80 -31.94 19.51 4.23
#